data_AF-A0A1R3KLL1-F1
#
_entry.id   AF-A0A1R3KLL1-F1
#
_cell.length_a   1.000
_cell.length_b   1.000
_cell.length_c   1.000
_cell.angle_alpha   90.00
_cell.angle_beta   90.00
_cell.angle_gamma   90.00
#
_symmetry.space_group_name_H-M   'P 1'
#
loop_
_entity.id
_entity.type
_entity.pdbx_description
1 polymer ?
#
loop_
_entity_poly.entity_id
_entity_poly.type
_entity_poly.pdbx_seq_one_letter_code
_entity_poly.pdbx_strand_id
1 'polypeptide(L)'
;MEDVENIELLDATIVNHVENDQSANFIPRVGLEFVSEEEAYNFYNEYGRRYGFSIRKETGNWNKKTRQFTSRLLVCSKEGIRSSDKRDHQTKNARAETRTDCGARMLIKFNKHSGKFQIKEIVVEHNHVLHVASCVHMMRSQRKMSEAQAMEVDLADQSGIKVQPSYELMRRQAGGHDGLGYTKENLKNYLGSKRRRALKYGEAGTLL
;
A
#
# COMPACT_ATOMS: atom_id res chain seq x y z
N MET A 1 -49.93 -18.51 -6.57
CA MET A 1 -50.32 -17.68 -7.74
C MET A 1 -50.44 -16.28 -7.20
N GLU A 2 -49.48 -15.38 -7.36
CA GLU A 2 -48.31 -15.34 -8.25
C GLU A 2 -47.17 -14.61 -7.51
N ASP A 3 -46.00 -15.27 -7.46
CA ASP A 3 -44.73 -14.75 -6.94
C ASP A 3 -43.89 -14.28 -8.13
N VAL A 4 -44.10 -13.07 -8.69
CA VAL A 4 -43.24 -12.53 -9.77
C VAL A 4 -43.24 -10.99 -9.82
N GLU A 5 -42.97 -10.27 -8.74
CA GLU A 5 -42.81 -8.78 -8.81
C GLU A 5 -41.61 -8.22 -8.03
N ASN A 6 -40.66 -9.06 -7.62
CA ASN A 6 -39.53 -8.62 -6.78
C ASN A 6 -38.13 -8.88 -7.37
N ILE A 7 -38.01 -9.04 -8.69
CA ILE A 7 -36.72 -9.30 -9.36
C ILE A 7 -36.26 -8.12 -10.24
N GLU A 8 -37.13 -7.17 -10.62
CA GLU A 8 -36.74 -6.05 -11.47
C GLU A 8 -36.28 -4.77 -10.73
N LEU A 9 -36.27 -4.76 -9.39
CA LEU A 9 -35.84 -3.61 -8.58
C LEU A 9 -34.44 -3.75 -7.96
N LEU A 10 -33.78 -4.91 -8.12
CA LEU A 10 -32.42 -5.16 -7.62
C LEU A 10 -31.32 -4.82 -8.64
N ASP A 11 -31.64 -4.80 -9.93
CA ASP A 11 -30.67 -4.51 -11.00
C ASP A 11 -30.45 -3.01 -11.26
N ALA A 12 -31.34 -2.14 -10.76
CA ALA A 12 -31.24 -0.69 -10.95
C ALA A 12 -30.39 0.04 -9.90
N THR A 13 -29.95 -0.64 -8.83
CA THR A 13 -29.13 -0.03 -7.76
C THR A 13 -27.62 -0.22 -7.98
N ILE A 14 -27.23 -1.08 -8.93
CA ILE A 14 -25.81 -1.37 -9.24
C ILE A 14 -25.23 -0.40 -10.29
N VAL A 15 -26.06 0.40 -10.97
CA VAL A 15 -25.61 1.23 -12.11
C VAL A 15 -25.37 2.72 -11.78
N ASN A 16 -25.81 3.23 -10.61
CA ASN A 16 -25.76 4.66 -10.32
C ASN A 16 -24.74 5.05 -9.24
N HIS A 17 -23.46 4.82 -9.49
CA HIS A 17 -22.36 5.58 -8.86
C HIS A 17 -21.17 5.78 -9.81
N VAL A 18 -21.45 6.10 -11.07
CA VAL A 18 -20.45 6.61 -12.02
C VAL A 18 -20.92 7.92 -12.62
N GLU A 19 -21.10 8.94 -11.79
CA GLU A 19 -21.14 10.33 -12.25
C GLU A 19 -20.35 11.22 -11.29
N ASN A 20 -19.05 11.29 -11.51
CA ASN A 20 -18.31 12.54 -11.34
C ASN A 20 -17.13 12.56 -12.32
N ASP A 21 -17.11 13.59 -13.17
CA ASP A 21 -16.21 13.85 -14.31
C ASP A 21 -14.76 14.18 -13.90
N GLN A 22 -14.33 13.68 -12.73
CA GLN A 22 -12.95 13.68 -12.24
C GLN A 22 -12.39 12.24 -12.06
N SER A 23 -13.21 11.23 -12.32
CA SER A 23 -12.88 9.81 -12.15
C SER A 23 -12.00 9.25 -13.28
N ALA A 24 -12.05 9.83 -14.48
CA ALA A 24 -11.25 9.39 -15.63
C ALA A 24 -9.73 9.54 -15.42
N ASN A 25 -9.30 10.51 -14.60
CA ASN A 25 -7.89 10.83 -14.37
C ASN A 25 -7.12 9.76 -13.57
N PHE A 26 -7.80 8.77 -12.99
CA PHE A 26 -7.16 7.75 -12.13
C PHE A 26 -7.31 6.33 -12.66
N ILE A 27 -7.78 6.16 -13.90
CA ILE A 27 -7.92 4.85 -14.53
C ILE A 27 -6.58 4.48 -15.20
N PRO A 28 -5.89 3.40 -14.78
CA PRO A 28 -4.66 2.96 -15.42
C PRO A 28 -4.95 2.51 -16.86
N ARG A 29 -4.19 3.07 -17.81
CA ARG A 29 -4.28 2.71 -19.24
C ARG A 29 -2.89 2.54 -19.81
N VAL A 30 -2.73 1.55 -20.69
CA VAL A 30 -1.48 1.38 -21.45
C VAL A 30 -1.18 2.67 -22.20
N GLY A 31 0.07 3.11 -22.13
CA GLY A 31 0.51 4.35 -22.77
C GLY A 31 0.59 5.56 -21.85
N LEU A 32 -0.06 5.54 -20.68
CA LEU A 32 0.02 6.63 -19.70
C LEU A 32 1.46 6.82 -19.20
N GLU A 33 1.92 8.07 -19.16
CA GLU A 33 3.30 8.42 -18.82
C GLU A 33 3.43 9.10 -17.45
N PHE A 34 4.58 8.90 -16.80
CA PHE A 34 4.96 9.46 -15.51
C PHE A 34 6.40 9.94 -15.55
N VAL A 35 6.71 11.02 -14.85
CA VAL A 35 8.06 11.59 -14.75
C VAL A 35 8.96 10.70 -13.89
N SER A 36 8.39 9.98 -12.91
CA SER A 36 9.16 9.13 -12.01
C SER A 36 8.49 7.79 -11.68
N GLU A 37 9.28 6.84 -11.17
CA GLU A 37 8.76 5.58 -10.62
C GLU A 37 7.84 5.84 -9.41
N GLU A 38 8.15 6.86 -8.60
CA GLU A 38 7.35 7.21 -7.42
C GLU A 38 5.97 7.75 -7.81
N GLU A 39 5.91 8.59 -8.84
CA GLU A 39 4.66 9.11 -9.39
C GLU A 39 3.77 7.96 -9.92
N ALA A 40 4.35 7.05 -10.70
CA ALA A 40 3.65 5.87 -11.18
C ALA A 40 3.16 4.96 -10.03
N TYR A 41 3.97 4.81 -8.98
CA TYR A 41 3.58 4.08 -7.77
C TYR A 41 2.41 4.77 -7.07
N ASN A 42 2.47 6.07 -6.86
CA ASN A 42 1.43 6.84 -6.19
C ASN A 42 0.12 6.80 -6.98
N PHE A 43 0.18 6.91 -8.31
CA PHE A 43 -0.97 6.77 -9.19
C PHE A 43 -1.67 5.42 -9.00
N TYR A 44 -0.93 4.31 -9.06
CA TYR A 44 -1.54 2.98 -8.90
C TYR A 44 -1.94 2.67 -7.47
N ASN A 45 -1.25 3.24 -6.48
CA ASN A 45 -1.65 3.14 -5.08
C ASN A 45 -2.96 3.88 -4.82
N GLU A 46 -3.17 5.03 -5.45
CA GLU A 46 -4.42 5.80 -5.39
C GLU A 46 -5.55 5.07 -6.12
N TYR A 47 -5.27 4.46 -7.27
CA TYR A 47 -6.22 3.54 -7.92
C TYR A 47 -6.59 2.39 -6.98
N GLY A 48 -5.61 1.70 -6.40
CA GLY A 48 -5.85 0.65 -5.41
C GLY A 48 -6.64 1.14 -4.19
N ARG A 49 -6.40 2.38 -3.73
CA ARG A 49 -7.14 3.01 -2.64
C ARG A 49 -8.64 3.11 -2.94
N ARG A 50 -8.99 3.57 -4.16
CA ARG A 50 -10.38 3.75 -4.59
C ARG A 50 -11.09 2.43 -4.87
N TYR A 51 -10.36 1.47 -5.42
CA TYR A 51 -10.90 0.15 -5.80
C TYR A 51 -10.71 -0.90 -4.69
N GLY A 52 -10.21 -0.53 -3.51
CA GLY A 52 -10.20 -1.41 -2.35
C GLY A 52 -9.11 -2.48 -2.34
N PHE A 53 -7.95 -2.26 -2.96
CA PHE A 53 -6.81 -3.17 -2.84
C PHE A 53 -5.51 -2.45 -2.50
N SER A 54 -4.61 -3.22 -1.89
CA SER A 54 -3.26 -2.76 -1.57
C SER A 54 -2.28 -3.23 -2.63
N ILE A 55 -1.23 -2.44 -2.89
CA ILE A 55 -0.19 -2.78 -3.87
C ILE A 55 1.16 -3.13 -3.22
N ARG A 56 2.00 -3.85 -3.95
CA ARG A 56 3.40 -4.15 -3.62
C ARG A 56 4.29 -3.87 -4.82
N LYS A 57 5.55 -3.49 -4.55
CA LYS A 57 6.63 -3.50 -5.56
C LYS A 57 7.18 -4.93 -5.63
N GLU A 58 7.12 -5.56 -6.80
CA GLU A 58 7.64 -6.90 -7.02
C GLU A 58 9.05 -6.85 -7.62
N THR A 59 9.15 -6.82 -8.95
CA THR A 59 10.43 -6.82 -9.65
C THR A 59 10.76 -5.42 -10.16
N GLY A 60 12.01 -5.00 -9.95
CA GLY A 60 12.61 -3.86 -10.63
C GLY A 60 13.72 -4.34 -11.54
N ASN A 61 13.62 -4.04 -12.83
CA ASN A 61 14.69 -4.34 -13.78
C ASN A 61 15.58 -3.11 -13.95
N TRP A 62 16.87 -3.39 -14.08
CA TRP A 62 17.91 -2.42 -14.35
C TRP A 62 18.67 -2.86 -15.59
N ASN A 63 19.06 -1.90 -16.41
CA ASN A 63 19.98 -2.17 -17.50
C ASN A 63 21.35 -2.52 -16.89
N LYS A 64 21.84 -3.74 -17.13
CA LYS A 64 23.10 -4.22 -16.56
C LYS A 64 24.32 -3.38 -16.98
N LYS A 65 24.29 -2.77 -18.17
CA LYS A 65 25.41 -1.98 -18.72
C LYS A 65 25.38 -0.53 -18.25
N THR A 66 24.21 0.12 -18.34
CA THR A 66 24.08 1.54 -18.00
C THR A 66 23.70 1.79 -16.53
N ARG A 67 23.39 0.73 -15.77
CA ARG A 67 22.82 0.79 -14.42
C ARG A 67 21.59 1.69 -14.30
N GLN A 68 20.88 1.91 -15.42
CA GLN A 68 19.66 2.69 -15.44
C GLN A 68 18.45 1.82 -15.10
N PHE A 69 17.51 2.37 -14.35
CA PHE A 69 16.24 1.71 -14.05
C PHE A 69 15.39 1.58 -15.32
N THR A 70 14.94 0.37 -15.65
CA THR A 70 14.25 0.11 -16.93
C THR A 70 12.78 -0.24 -16.77
N SER A 71 12.37 -0.88 -15.67
CA SER A 71 10.96 -1.21 -15.46
C SER A 71 10.64 -1.58 -14.02
N ARG A 72 9.41 -1.30 -13.57
CA ARG A 72 8.86 -1.78 -12.29
C ARG A 72 7.58 -2.57 -12.54
N LEU A 73 7.45 -3.73 -11.89
CA LEU A 73 6.17 -4.41 -11.74
C LEU A 73 5.54 -4.07 -10.38
N LEU A 74 4.34 -3.53 -10.42
CA LEU A 74 3.49 -3.26 -9.25
C LEU A 74 2.35 -4.27 -9.25
N VAL A 75 2.12 -4.94 -8.13
CA VAL A 75 1.16 -6.06 -8.04
C VAL A 75 0.21 -5.88 -6.87
N CYS A 76 -0.92 -6.57 -6.90
CA CYS A 76 -1.79 -6.68 -5.72
C CYS A 76 -1.04 -7.28 -4.51
N SER A 77 -1.39 -6.87 -3.30
CA SER A 77 -0.82 -7.42 -2.07
C SER A 77 -1.03 -8.94 -1.97
N LYS A 78 -2.12 -9.44 -2.54
CA LYS A 78 -2.50 -10.86 -2.59
C LYS A 78 -1.95 -11.61 -3.81
N GLU A 79 -1.10 -10.99 -4.63
CA GLU A 79 -0.45 -11.65 -5.77
C GLU A 79 0.39 -12.86 -5.34
N GLY A 80 0.44 -13.85 -6.24
CA GLY A 80 1.34 -14.99 -6.21
C GLY A 80 0.97 -16.04 -5.16
N ILE A 81 1.83 -17.04 -5.04
CA ILE A 81 1.76 -18.05 -3.98
C ILE A 81 2.96 -17.82 -3.06
N ARG A 82 2.74 -17.90 -1.74
CA ARG A 82 3.85 -17.81 -0.80
C ARG A 82 4.62 -19.13 -0.85
N SER A 83 5.94 -19.05 -1.02
CA SER A 83 6.78 -20.23 -0.86
C SER A 83 6.62 -20.80 0.55
N SER A 84 6.77 -22.12 0.68
CA SER A 84 6.73 -22.79 1.98
C SER A 84 7.68 -22.09 2.97
N ASP A 85 7.20 -21.90 4.20
CA ASP A 85 8.03 -21.32 5.25
C ASP A 85 9.14 -22.31 5.58
N LYS A 86 10.37 -22.01 5.14
CA LYS A 86 11.55 -22.87 5.36
C LYS A 86 12.11 -22.77 6.78
N ARG A 87 11.45 -22.03 7.68
CA ARG A 87 11.83 -21.92 9.09
C ARG A 87 11.28 -23.12 9.85
N ASP A 88 12.05 -23.58 10.82
CA ASP A 88 11.77 -24.78 11.62
C ASP A 88 10.33 -24.75 12.22
N HIS A 89 9.74 -25.94 12.36
CA HIS A 89 8.32 -26.19 12.69
C HIS A 89 7.85 -25.57 14.02
N GLN A 90 8.75 -24.98 14.82
CA GLN A 90 8.47 -24.37 16.12
C GLN A 90 8.20 -22.87 16.09
N THR A 91 7.86 -22.29 14.93
CA THR A 91 7.50 -20.86 14.86
C THR A 91 6.14 -20.62 15.54
N LYS A 92 6.17 -20.21 16.83
CA LYS A 92 4.96 -19.93 17.66
C LYS A 92 3.98 -18.91 17.04
N ASN A 93 4.40 -18.12 16.06
CA ASN A 93 3.59 -17.10 15.39
C ASN A 93 3.82 -17.13 13.86
N ALA A 94 3.28 -18.14 13.17
CA ALA A 94 3.28 -18.17 11.71
C ALA A 94 2.47 -16.97 11.16
N ARG A 95 3.03 -16.25 10.19
CA ARG A 95 2.29 -15.17 9.51
C ARG A 95 1.19 -15.79 8.67
N ALA A 96 -0.04 -15.35 8.85
CA ALA A 96 -1.19 -15.76 8.05
C ALA A 96 -0.86 -15.76 6.54
N GLU A 97 -1.34 -16.77 5.83
CA GLU A 97 -1.30 -16.74 4.37
C GLU A 97 -2.27 -15.67 3.87
N THR A 98 -1.74 -14.75 3.07
CA THR A 98 -2.52 -13.59 2.61
C THR A 98 -2.64 -13.56 1.10
N ARG A 99 -1.77 -14.29 0.39
CA ARG A 99 -1.74 -14.36 -1.06
C ARG A 99 -2.76 -15.38 -1.57
N THR A 100 -3.42 -15.03 -2.66
CA THR A 100 -4.47 -15.82 -3.30
C THR A 100 -4.13 -16.10 -4.76
N ASP A 101 -2.87 -15.94 -5.16
CA ASP A 101 -2.44 -15.99 -6.57
C ASP A 101 -3.14 -14.93 -7.45
N CYS A 102 -3.37 -13.75 -6.88
CA CYS A 102 -4.05 -12.65 -7.59
C CYS A 102 -3.20 -12.12 -8.76
N GLY A 103 -3.78 -12.03 -9.96
CA GLY A 103 -3.09 -11.58 -11.18
C GLY A 103 -3.05 -10.06 -11.40
N ALA A 104 -3.78 -9.27 -10.60
CA ALA A 104 -3.85 -7.82 -10.77
C ALA A 104 -2.47 -7.16 -10.64
N ARG A 105 -2.06 -6.45 -11.69
CA ARG A 105 -0.72 -5.87 -11.81
C ARG A 105 -0.64 -4.71 -12.79
N MET A 106 0.33 -3.83 -12.59
CA MET A 106 0.71 -2.75 -13.48
C MET A 106 2.22 -2.78 -13.74
N LEU A 107 2.61 -2.90 -15.01
CA LEU A 107 4.01 -2.84 -15.44
C LEU A 107 4.32 -1.49 -16.05
N ILE A 108 5.29 -0.78 -15.46
CA ILE A 108 5.83 0.45 -16.05
C ILE A 108 7.21 0.18 -16.65
N LYS A 109 7.51 0.81 -17.79
CA LYS A 109 8.84 0.78 -18.42
C LYS A 109 9.33 2.18 -18.72
N PHE A 110 10.63 2.40 -18.56
CA PHE A 110 11.28 3.64 -18.93
C PHE A 110 11.37 3.76 -20.45
N ASN A 111 10.77 4.81 -21.00
CA ASN A 111 10.88 5.19 -22.40
C ASN A 111 12.06 6.15 -22.57
N LYS A 112 13.10 5.70 -23.26
CA LYS A 112 14.32 6.51 -23.50
C LYS A 112 14.08 7.72 -24.39
N HIS A 113 13.06 7.69 -25.24
CA HIS A 113 12.77 8.78 -26.17
C HIS A 113 12.07 9.94 -25.45
N SER A 114 11.06 9.64 -24.63
CA SER A 114 10.35 10.67 -23.84
C SER A 114 11.04 10.98 -22.50
N GLY A 115 11.95 10.14 -22.03
CA GLY A 115 12.59 10.27 -20.72
C GLY A 115 11.64 9.97 -19.55
N LYS A 116 10.50 9.34 -19.82
CA LYS A 116 9.42 9.09 -18.85
C LYS A 116 9.15 7.60 -18.67
N PHE A 117 8.50 7.24 -17.57
CA PHE A 117 7.94 5.91 -17.38
C PHE A 117 6.58 5.80 -18.04
N GLN A 118 6.30 4.70 -18.73
CA GLN A 118 5.03 4.46 -19.39
C GLN A 118 4.42 3.12 -18.92
N ILE A 119 3.11 3.09 -18.71
CA ILE A 119 2.37 1.83 -18.48
C ILE A 119 2.46 0.99 -19.75
N LYS A 120 3.08 -0.19 -19.65
CA LYS A 120 3.19 -1.16 -20.74
C LYS A 120 2.17 -2.29 -20.64
N GLU A 121 1.76 -2.65 -19.44
CA GLU A 121 0.80 -3.71 -19.19
C GLU A 121 -0.02 -3.36 -17.95
N ILE A 122 -1.32 -3.65 -17.99
CA ILE A 122 -2.25 -3.48 -16.87
C ILE A 122 -3.22 -4.66 -16.85
N VAL A 123 -3.38 -5.27 -15.68
CA VAL A 123 -4.41 -6.27 -15.37
C VAL A 123 -5.16 -5.77 -14.14
N VAL A 124 -6.46 -5.57 -14.28
CA VAL A 124 -7.33 -5.01 -13.22
C VAL A 124 -8.19 -6.05 -12.50
N GLU A 125 -8.28 -7.26 -13.06
CA GLU A 125 -9.11 -8.33 -12.50
C GLU A 125 -8.49 -8.91 -11.23
N HIS A 126 -9.33 -9.08 -10.20
CA HIS A 126 -8.95 -9.65 -8.92
C HIS A 126 -9.70 -10.96 -8.68
N ASN A 127 -9.04 -11.92 -8.03
CA ASN A 127 -9.63 -13.22 -7.66
C ASN A 127 -10.06 -13.28 -6.18
N HIS A 128 -10.17 -12.14 -5.52
CA HIS A 128 -10.51 -12.03 -4.12
C HIS A 128 -11.42 -10.82 -3.89
N VAL A 129 -12.14 -10.85 -2.77
CA VAL A 129 -12.95 -9.71 -2.32
C VAL A 129 -12.06 -8.49 -2.07
N LEU A 130 -12.52 -7.33 -2.53
CA LEU A 130 -11.87 -6.03 -2.35
C LEU A 130 -12.36 -5.39 -1.04
N HIS A 131 -11.52 -4.54 -0.45
CA HIS A 131 -11.86 -3.82 0.77
C HIS A 131 -12.94 -2.75 0.50
N VAL A 132 -13.89 -2.64 1.41
CA VAL A 132 -14.81 -1.51 1.47
C VAL A 132 -14.08 -0.22 1.84
N ALA A 133 -14.63 0.93 1.43
CA ALA A 133 -14.02 2.25 1.62
C ALA A 133 -13.64 2.55 3.09
N SER A 134 -14.47 2.15 4.06
CA SER A 134 -14.22 2.33 5.50
C SER A 134 -13.03 1.52 6.04
N CYS A 135 -12.53 0.55 5.27
CA CYS A 135 -11.41 -0.31 5.65
C CYS A 135 -10.11 0.07 4.92
N VAL A 136 -10.12 1.13 4.11
CA VAL A 136 -8.97 1.54 3.28
C VAL A 136 -7.75 1.90 4.12
N HIS A 137 -7.94 2.56 5.28
CA HIS A 137 -6.86 2.88 6.21
C HIS A 137 -6.16 1.63 6.78
N MET A 138 -6.81 0.46 6.69
CA MET A 138 -6.22 -0.81 7.07
C MET A 138 -5.40 -1.45 5.93
N MET A 139 -5.41 -0.92 4.71
CA MET A 139 -4.59 -1.48 3.63
C MET A 139 -3.12 -1.10 3.79
N ARG A 140 -2.22 -2.08 3.67
CA ARG A 140 -0.78 -1.88 3.97
C ARG A 140 -0.14 -0.75 3.17
N SER A 141 -0.44 -0.64 1.88
CA SER A 141 0.12 0.38 0.99
C SER A 141 -0.47 1.78 1.22
N GLN A 142 -1.60 1.88 1.94
CA GLN A 142 -2.21 3.14 2.36
C GLN A 142 -1.72 3.61 3.73
N ARG A 143 -1.03 2.73 4.47
CA ARG A 143 -0.44 3.07 5.77
C ARG A 143 0.93 3.70 5.57
N LYS A 144 0.99 5.03 5.47
CA LYS A 144 2.25 5.79 5.39
C LYS A 144 2.25 6.87 6.46
N MET A 145 3.23 6.79 7.36
CA MET A 145 3.50 7.88 8.30
C MET A 145 4.28 8.96 7.57
N SER A 146 3.77 10.19 7.58
CA SER A 146 4.48 11.33 7.02
C SER A 146 5.71 11.68 7.85
N GLU A 147 6.63 12.45 7.29
CA GLU A 147 7.79 12.94 8.03
C GLU A 147 7.39 13.83 9.21
N ALA A 148 6.40 14.70 9.02
CA ALA A 148 5.84 15.52 10.09
C ALA A 148 5.28 14.66 11.24
N GLN A 149 4.48 13.64 10.91
CA GLN A 149 3.95 12.70 11.90
C GLN A 149 5.08 11.93 12.60
N ALA A 150 6.15 11.57 11.88
CA ALA A 150 7.31 10.91 12.47
C ALA A 150 8.03 11.80 13.49
N MET A 151 8.17 13.10 13.19
CA MET A 151 8.74 14.08 14.14
C MET A 151 7.88 14.25 15.39
N GLU A 152 6.55 14.33 15.24
CA GLU A 152 5.63 14.40 16.38
C GLU A 152 5.72 13.14 17.27
N VAL A 153 5.80 11.97 16.65
CA VAL A 153 6.04 10.70 17.34
C VAL A 153 7.34 10.71 18.11
N ASP A 154 8.40 11.25 17.51
CA ASP A 154 9.70 11.35 18.14
C ASP A 154 9.70 12.30 19.34
N LEU A 155 9.03 13.45 19.22
CA LEU A 155 8.84 14.39 20.33
C LEU A 155 8.03 13.75 21.47
N ALA A 156 6.98 12.99 21.14
CA ALA A 156 6.18 12.28 22.13
C ALA A 156 7.01 11.21 22.87
N ASP A 157 7.83 10.44 22.16
CA ASP A 157 8.72 9.42 22.76
C ASP A 157 9.79 10.07 23.66
N GLN A 158 10.40 11.17 23.21
CA GLN A 158 11.36 11.96 24.02
C GLN A 158 10.72 12.56 25.27
N SER A 159 9.44 12.91 25.20
CA SER A 159 8.65 13.40 26.33
C SER A 159 8.16 12.28 27.26
N GLY A 160 8.54 11.03 27.01
CA GLY A 160 8.15 9.87 27.83
C GLY A 160 6.70 9.42 27.62
N ILE A 161 6.01 9.91 26.59
CA ILE A 161 4.63 9.53 26.29
C ILE A 161 4.61 8.11 25.74
N LYS A 162 3.84 7.23 26.39
CA LYS A 162 3.69 5.85 25.95
C LYS A 162 2.99 5.78 24.58
N VAL A 163 3.27 4.71 23.84
CA VAL A 163 2.74 4.45 22.48
C VAL A 163 1.21 4.58 22.40
N GLN A 164 0.46 4.08 23.40
CA GLN A 164 -1.00 4.09 23.35
C GLN A 164 -1.59 5.51 23.48
N PRO A 165 -1.23 6.32 24.50
CA PRO A 165 -1.62 7.73 24.55
C PRO A 165 -1.17 8.55 23.34
N SER A 166 0.06 8.36 22.86
CA SER A 166 0.57 9.05 21.67
C SER A 166 -0.26 8.73 20.43
N TYR A 167 -0.55 7.45 20.18
CA TYR A 167 -1.41 7.01 19.09
C TYR A 167 -2.82 7.62 19.17
N GLU A 168 -3.43 7.60 20.35
CA GLU A 168 -4.79 8.11 20.53
C GLU A 168 -4.86 9.65 20.35
N LEU A 169 -3.85 10.37 20.82
CA LEU A 169 -3.74 11.82 20.59
C LEU A 169 -3.70 12.14 19.09
N MET A 170 -2.77 11.50 18.37
CA MET A 170 -2.59 11.72 16.93
C MET A 170 -3.81 11.29 16.13
N ARG A 171 -4.44 10.17 16.49
CA ARG A 171 -5.71 9.72 15.89
C ARG A 171 -6.79 10.78 16.02
N ARG A 172 -6.94 11.40 17.20
CA ARG A 172 -7.95 12.45 17.42
C ARG A 172 -7.64 13.71 16.64
N GLN A 173 -6.37 14.14 16.62
CA GLN A 173 -5.92 15.29 15.84
C GLN A 173 -6.16 15.10 14.34
N ALA A 174 -6.00 13.87 13.84
CA ALA A 174 -6.21 13.53 12.44
C ALA A 174 -7.68 13.21 12.07
N GLY A 175 -8.64 13.40 12.99
CA GLY A 175 -10.06 13.16 12.70
C GLY A 175 -10.48 11.69 12.64
N GLY A 176 -9.67 10.77 13.22
CA GLY A 176 -10.00 9.36 13.32
C GLY A 176 -8.95 8.43 12.68
N HIS A 177 -9.34 7.18 12.45
CA HIS A 177 -8.44 6.18 11.88
C HIS A 177 -8.10 6.46 10.42
N ASP A 178 -9.08 6.91 9.65
CA ASP A 178 -8.91 7.18 8.21
C ASP A 178 -7.97 8.35 7.95
N GLY A 179 -8.07 9.42 8.74
CA GLY A 179 -7.21 10.59 8.57
C GLY A 179 -5.78 10.41 9.11
N LEU A 180 -5.55 9.47 10.05
CA LEU A 180 -4.21 9.28 10.62
C LEU A 180 -3.21 8.66 9.62
N GLY A 181 -3.68 7.77 8.74
CA GLY A 181 -2.82 7.14 7.73
C GLY A 181 -1.85 6.10 8.28
N TYR A 182 -1.94 5.69 9.55
CA TYR A 182 -1.20 4.56 10.10
C TYR A 182 -1.89 3.94 11.32
N THR A 183 -1.49 2.70 11.65
CA THR A 183 -2.02 1.97 12.81
C THR A 183 -1.11 2.08 14.02
N LYS A 184 -1.64 1.80 15.21
CA LYS A 184 -0.85 1.68 16.45
C LYS A 184 0.35 0.74 16.28
N GLU A 185 0.17 -0.36 15.55
CA GLU A 185 1.23 -1.32 15.29
C GLU A 185 2.33 -0.72 14.40
N ASN A 186 1.99 0.17 13.47
CA ASN A 186 2.99 0.91 12.70
C ASN A 186 3.82 1.83 13.60
N LEU A 187 3.17 2.59 14.49
CA LEU A 187 3.84 3.46 15.46
C LEU A 187 4.82 2.67 16.35
N LYS A 188 4.35 1.55 16.90
CA LYS A 188 5.17 0.63 17.70
C LYS A 188 6.38 0.12 16.91
N ASN A 189 6.18 -0.30 15.67
CA ASN A 189 7.25 -0.81 14.81
C ASN A 189 8.25 0.27 14.40
N TYR A 190 7.80 1.51 14.20
CA TYR A 190 8.66 2.66 13.94
C TYR A 190 9.59 2.93 15.11
N LEU A 191 9.05 3.12 16.33
CA LEU A 191 9.84 3.38 17.53
C LEU A 191 10.79 2.21 17.85
N GLY A 192 10.30 0.97 17.74
CA GLY A 192 11.15 -0.21 17.93
C GLY A 192 12.31 -0.28 16.93
N SER A 193 12.07 0.07 15.66
CA SER A 193 13.12 0.12 14.64
C SER A 193 14.09 1.28 14.85
N LYS A 194 13.61 2.43 15.35
CA LYS A 194 14.45 3.57 15.72
C LYS A 194 15.39 3.22 16.88
N ARG A 195 14.87 2.65 17.96
CA ARG A 195 15.67 2.22 19.12
C ARG A 195 16.74 1.20 18.76
N ARG A 196 16.39 0.19 17.94
CA ARG A 196 17.38 -0.79 17.43
C ARG A 196 18.47 -0.15 16.59
N ARG A 197 18.14 0.87 15.78
CA ARG A 197 19.14 1.61 15.01
C ARG A 197 20.07 2.38 15.95
N ALA A 198 19.53 3.09 16.94
CA ALA A 198 20.33 3.82 17.93
C ALA A 198 21.31 2.90 18.69
N LEU A 199 20.89 1.69 19.09
CA LEU A 199 21.74 0.71 19.76
C LEU A 199 22.96 0.28 18.91
N LYS A 200 22.74 0.01 17.61
CA LYS A 200 23.84 -0.36 16.69
C LYS A 200 24.92 0.72 16.56
N TYR A 201 24.56 1.99 16.73
CA TYR A 201 25.51 3.10 16.73
C TYR A 201 26.11 3.35 18.12
N GLY A 202 25.39 3.03 19.20
CA GLY A 202 25.87 3.16 20.59
C GLY A 202 26.89 2.10 21.00
N GLU A 203 26.80 0.87 20.48
CA GLU A 203 27.78 -0.21 20.75
C GLU A 203 29.15 0.05 20.09
N ALA A 204 29.24 0.96 19.11
CA ALA A 204 30.52 1.41 18.55
C ALA A 204 31.24 2.46 19.43
N GLY A 205 30.60 2.93 20.52
CA GLY A 205 31.12 3.97 21.41
C GLY A 205 31.62 3.48 22.77
N THR A 206 31.69 2.16 23.03
CA THR A 206 32.12 1.59 24.32
C THR A 206 33.40 0.74 24.21
N LEU A 207 34.22 1.01 23.19
CA LEU A 207 35.58 0.47 23.05
C LEU A 207 36.60 1.61 22.94
N LEU A 208 36.70 2.44 23.98
CA LEU A 208 37.88 3.28 24.26
C LEU A 208 38.03 3.44 25.78
#